data_AF-A0A956TX59-F1
#
_entry.id   AF-A0A956TX59-F1
#
_cell.length_a   1.000
_cell.length_b   1.000
_cell.length_c   1.000
_cell.angle_alpha   90.00
_cell.angle_beta   90.00
_cell.angle_gamma   90.00
#
_symmetry.space_group_name_H-M   'P 1'
#
loop_
_entity.id
_entity.type
_entity.pdbx_description
1 polymer ?
#
loop_
_entity_poly.entity_id
_entity_poly.type
_entity_poly.pdbx_seq_one_letter_code
_entity_poly.pdbx_strand_id
1 'polypeptide(L)'
;MSFSIPFNPIRYPWHFWRVYVVQPLFWSLALLSPVLGLYQMDVIHQRLIFLNHPYPLAPHTLMFLPLTFFSTVLVIGITCLFYGRLFCGWVCPHNTLTEWLAPWRALVGLAKAPFGLERHFNQRPWLKWTVRTLAVVWGFAVAWTISTLILFYFVPPDWYFGHFGHWDVEVETGTFHYTFVLLAAHTIASLVGTFLLLAGHEFCRNACPYGLLQSLSAYAIPIWWPAEIRFRFGADQTPCGHCRACETACPIDIDPRRSENLIVGIGEGCFNCGQCIDACRVVHATRQLDSFLFFRPPGRYPGEPKTRVGRDVAE
;
A
#
# COMPACT_ATOMS: atom_id res chain seq x y z
N MET A 1 17.30 14.59 3.99
CA MET A 1 16.43 14.91 5.15
C MET A 1 15.20 14.03 5.03
N SER A 2 14.75 13.35 6.09
CA SER A 2 13.43 12.70 6.09
C SER A 2 12.41 13.77 6.49
N PHE A 3 11.51 14.13 5.59
CA PHE A 3 10.45 15.09 5.88
C PHE A 3 9.34 14.37 6.64
N SER A 4 9.07 14.76 7.89
CA SER A 4 7.97 14.20 8.68
C SER A 4 6.76 15.15 8.65
N ILE A 5 5.59 14.59 8.33
CA ILE A 5 4.32 15.31 8.39
C ILE A 5 3.82 15.25 9.85
N PRO A 6 3.54 16.38 10.50
CA PRO A 6 3.08 16.38 11.88
C PRO A 6 1.67 15.83 12.01
N PHE A 7 1.35 15.30 13.18
CA PHE A 7 0.07 14.70 13.48
C PHE A 7 -1.02 15.78 13.65
N ASN A 8 -1.79 16.04 12.60
CA ASN A 8 -2.95 16.93 12.67
C ASN A 8 -4.01 16.52 11.60
N PRO A 9 -5.18 15.98 12.01
CA PRO A 9 -6.20 15.49 11.08
C PRO A 9 -6.86 16.58 10.22
N ILE A 10 -6.92 17.81 10.74
CA ILE A 10 -7.60 18.93 10.07
C ILE A 10 -6.65 19.57 9.06
N ARG A 11 -5.39 19.78 9.44
CA ARG A 11 -4.40 20.40 8.56
C ARG A 11 -3.84 19.42 7.54
N TYR A 12 -3.56 18.17 7.91
CA TYR A 12 -2.90 17.17 7.04
C TYR A 12 -3.77 15.93 6.87
N PRO A 13 -4.93 16.07 6.19
CA PRO A 13 -5.95 15.03 6.16
C PRO A 13 -5.48 13.77 5.42
N TRP A 14 -4.67 13.90 4.37
CA TRP A 14 -4.32 12.76 3.52
C TRP A 14 -3.41 11.77 4.24
N HIS A 15 -2.36 12.27 4.87
CA HIS A 15 -1.45 11.48 5.69
C HIS A 15 -2.17 10.92 6.91
N PHE A 16 -2.97 11.76 7.60
CA PHE A 16 -3.68 11.33 8.80
C PHE A 16 -4.67 10.20 8.52
N TRP A 17 -5.66 10.43 7.66
CA TRP A 17 -6.74 9.48 7.42
C TRP A 17 -6.20 8.19 6.82
N ARG A 18 -5.21 8.27 5.93
CA ARG A 18 -4.65 7.09 5.32
C ARG A 18 -3.86 6.23 6.30
N VAL A 19 -2.86 6.81 6.97
CA VAL A 19 -1.89 6.05 7.79
C VAL A 19 -2.47 5.65 9.14
N TYR A 20 -3.31 6.49 9.74
CA TYR A 20 -3.79 6.28 11.12
C TYR A 20 -5.22 5.75 11.20
N VAL A 21 -6.00 5.80 10.10
CA VAL A 21 -7.39 5.33 10.11
C VAL A 21 -7.62 4.22 9.09
N VAL A 22 -7.51 4.52 7.79
CA VAL A 22 -7.89 3.58 6.72
C VAL A 22 -7.00 2.35 6.69
N GLN A 23 -5.67 2.53 6.69
CA GLN A 23 -4.73 1.40 6.66
C GLN A 23 -4.90 0.49 7.89
N PRO A 24 -4.86 0.98 9.15
CA PRO A 24 -5.04 0.12 10.32
C PRO A 24 -6.42 -0.52 10.37
N LEU A 25 -7.48 0.20 10.01
CA LEU A 25 -8.85 -0.34 10.00
C LEU A 25 -8.97 -1.48 9.00
N PHE A 26 -8.52 -1.26 7.76
CA PHE A 26 -8.57 -2.29 6.73
C PHE A 26 -7.75 -3.52 7.11
N TRP A 27 -6.52 -3.32 7.59
CA TRP A 27 -5.66 -4.43 8.01
C TRP A 27 -6.19 -5.17 9.23
N SER A 28 -6.76 -4.46 10.21
CA SER A 28 -7.38 -5.11 11.36
C SER A 28 -8.58 -5.96 10.92
N LEU A 29 -9.45 -5.42 10.05
CA LEU A 29 -10.58 -6.16 9.51
C LEU A 29 -10.14 -7.36 8.66
N ALA A 30 -9.15 -7.19 7.78
CA ALA A 30 -8.64 -8.27 6.94
C ALA A 30 -7.98 -9.37 7.78
N LEU A 31 -7.10 -9.03 8.73
CA LEU A 31 -6.40 -10.03 9.53
C LEU A 31 -7.31 -10.74 10.52
N LEU A 32 -8.30 -10.05 11.09
CA LEU A 32 -9.24 -10.63 12.04
C LEU A 32 -10.43 -11.33 11.36
N SER A 33 -10.67 -11.09 10.07
CA SER A 33 -11.78 -11.70 9.31
C SER A 33 -11.89 -13.21 9.45
N PRO A 34 -10.83 -14.02 9.24
CA PRO A 34 -10.93 -15.47 9.36
C PRO A 34 -11.14 -15.91 10.82
N VAL A 35 -10.52 -15.22 11.78
CA VAL A 35 -10.61 -15.57 13.21
C VAL A 35 -11.97 -15.24 13.80
N LEU A 36 -12.57 -14.12 13.39
CA LEU A 36 -13.91 -13.69 13.82
C LEU A 36 -15.04 -14.37 13.03
N GLY A 37 -14.70 -15.26 12.09
CA GLY A 37 -15.65 -15.93 11.21
C GLY A 37 -16.42 -14.99 10.28
N LEU A 38 -15.89 -13.80 9.98
CA LEU A 38 -16.50 -12.87 9.02
C LEU A 38 -16.49 -13.46 7.61
N TYR A 39 -15.34 -13.99 7.21
CA TYR A 39 -15.14 -14.67 5.93
C TYR A 39 -13.96 -15.63 6.04
N GLN A 40 -14.21 -16.90 5.76
CA GLN A 40 -13.20 -17.96 5.68
C GLN A 40 -13.66 -19.07 4.72
N MET A 41 -12.80 -19.46 3.78
CA MET A 41 -13.01 -20.59 2.88
C MET A 41 -12.33 -21.84 3.44
N ASP A 42 -13.01 -22.58 4.29
CA ASP A 42 -12.46 -23.80 4.89
C ASP A 42 -12.41 -24.94 3.86
N VAL A 43 -11.23 -25.11 3.26
CA VAL A 43 -10.97 -26.14 2.24
C VAL A 43 -10.91 -27.54 2.86
N ILE A 44 -10.56 -27.64 4.14
CA ILE A 44 -10.42 -28.91 4.86
C ILE A 44 -11.80 -29.55 5.08
N HIS A 45 -12.76 -28.77 5.58
CA HIS A 45 -14.11 -29.24 5.86
C HIS A 45 -15.10 -28.96 4.72
N GLN A 46 -14.62 -28.41 3.60
CA GLN A 46 -15.43 -28.05 2.44
C GLN A 46 -16.65 -27.20 2.83
N ARG A 47 -16.40 -26.13 3.61
CA ARG A 47 -17.41 -25.12 3.96
C ARG A 47 -16.90 -23.70 3.78
N LEU A 48 -17.77 -22.80 3.34
CA LEU A 48 -17.55 -21.36 3.39
C LEU A 48 -18.18 -20.83 4.68
N ILE A 49 -17.39 -20.24 5.56
CA ILE A 49 -17.89 -19.55 6.75
C ILE A 49 -18.06 -18.08 6.39
N PHE A 50 -19.29 -17.58 6.48
CA PHE A 50 -19.62 -16.18 6.26
C PHE A 50 -20.49 -15.67 7.39
N LEU A 51 -20.04 -14.62 8.09
CA LEU A 51 -20.70 -14.07 9.28
C LEU A 51 -21.05 -15.15 10.32
N ASN A 52 -20.10 -16.02 10.63
CA ASN A 52 -20.23 -17.19 11.51
C ASN A 52 -21.25 -18.25 11.08
N HIS A 53 -21.81 -18.13 9.87
CA HIS A 53 -22.68 -19.15 9.30
C HIS A 53 -21.89 -20.05 8.33
N PRO A 54 -21.83 -21.38 8.58
CA PRO A 54 -21.20 -22.31 7.66
C PRO A 54 -22.14 -22.65 6.50
N TYR A 55 -21.66 -22.46 5.28
CA TYR A 55 -22.32 -22.87 4.04
C TYR A 55 -21.50 -24.01 3.41
N PRO A 56 -22.12 -25.12 2.98
CA PRO A 56 -21.38 -26.21 2.33
C PRO A 56 -20.80 -25.74 0.99
N LEU A 57 -19.55 -26.11 0.68
CA LEU A 57 -18.91 -25.91 -0.63
C LEU A 57 -19.41 -26.94 -1.64
N ALA A 58 -20.70 -26.88 -1.95
CA ALA A 58 -21.31 -27.66 -3.00
C ALA A 58 -20.92 -27.11 -4.40
N PRO A 59 -21.00 -27.92 -5.47
CA PRO A 59 -20.65 -27.49 -6.84
C PRO A 59 -21.37 -26.22 -7.29
N HIS A 60 -22.63 -26.04 -6.87
CA HIS A 60 -23.42 -24.84 -7.18
C HIS A 60 -22.91 -23.59 -6.44
N THR A 61 -22.38 -23.74 -5.22
CA THR A 61 -21.78 -22.62 -4.47
C THR A 61 -20.38 -22.25 -4.95
N LEU A 62 -19.62 -23.21 -5.50
CA LEU A 62 -18.29 -22.97 -6.07
C LEU A 62 -18.32 -22.01 -7.26
N MET A 63 -19.43 -21.93 -8.00
CA MET A 63 -19.62 -20.97 -9.10
C MET A 63 -19.59 -19.51 -8.60
N PHE A 64 -19.98 -19.25 -7.35
CA PHE A 64 -19.94 -17.89 -6.79
C PHE A 64 -18.52 -17.43 -6.44
N LEU A 65 -17.56 -18.33 -6.28
CA LEU A 65 -16.18 -18.00 -5.93
C LEU A 65 -15.44 -17.24 -7.06
N PRO A 66 -15.39 -17.72 -8.32
CA PRO A 66 -14.84 -16.93 -9.41
C PRO A 66 -15.67 -15.68 -9.66
N LEU A 67 -17.00 -15.75 -9.56
CA LEU A 67 -17.87 -14.59 -9.76
C LEU A 67 -17.57 -13.47 -8.75
N THR A 68 -17.45 -13.80 -7.46
CA THR A 68 -17.10 -12.84 -6.42
C THR A 68 -15.71 -12.27 -6.66
N PHE A 69 -14.70 -13.10 -6.92
CA PHE A 69 -13.35 -12.63 -7.25
C PHE A 69 -13.33 -11.65 -8.44
N PHE A 70 -13.91 -12.04 -9.59
CA PHE A 70 -13.93 -11.18 -10.78
C PHE A 70 -14.77 -9.92 -10.55
N SER A 71 -15.87 -10.01 -9.79
CA SER A 71 -16.67 -8.83 -9.44
C SER A 71 -15.88 -7.84 -8.59
N THR A 72 -15.12 -8.32 -7.60
CA THR A 72 -14.27 -7.46 -6.76
C THR A 72 -13.15 -6.82 -7.57
N VAL A 73 -12.48 -7.59 -8.42
CA VAL A 73 -11.44 -7.08 -9.32
C VAL A 73 -12.02 -6.02 -10.28
N LEU A 74 -13.21 -6.27 -10.83
CA LEU A 74 -13.89 -5.33 -11.71
C LEU A 74 -14.27 -4.04 -10.98
N VAL A 75 -14.83 -4.11 -9.77
CA VAL A 75 -15.19 -2.94 -8.95
C VAL A 75 -13.94 -2.12 -8.59
N ILE A 76 -12.87 -2.79 -8.17
CA ILE A 76 -11.57 -2.14 -7.89
C ILE A 76 -11.02 -1.49 -9.17
N GLY A 77 -11.10 -2.18 -10.31
CA GLY A 77 -10.69 -1.68 -11.61
C GLY A 77 -11.46 -0.42 -12.01
N ILE A 78 -12.79 -0.47 -11.98
CA ILE A 78 -13.68 0.67 -12.28
C ILE A 78 -13.39 1.84 -11.35
N THR A 79 -13.29 1.61 -10.04
CA THR A 79 -12.97 2.66 -9.06
C THR A 79 -11.64 3.34 -9.40
N CYS A 80 -10.66 2.56 -9.87
CA CYS A 80 -9.37 3.10 -10.25
C CYS A 80 -9.36 3.85 -11.59
N LEU A 81 -10.31 3.57 -12.49
CA LEU A 81 -10.49 4.40 -13.70
C LEU A 81 -10.87 5.84 -13.31
N PHE A 82 -11.64 6.04 -12.24
CA PHE A 82 -12.06 7.37 -11.79
C PHE A 82 -11.08 8.03 -10.83
N TYR A 83 -10.63 7.30 -9.81
CA TYR A 83 -9.82 7.85 -8.70
C TYR A 83 -8.32 7.59 -8.84
N GLY A 84 -7.91 7.02 -9.98
CA GLY A 84 -6.55 6.59 -10.23
C GLY A 84 -6.14 5.42 -9.34
N ARG A 85 -4.84 5.26 -9.07
CA ARG A 85 -4.36 4.15 -8.23
C ARG A 85 -4.57 4.39 -6.73
N LEU A 86 -5.73 4.92 -6.36
CA LEU A 86 -6.11 5.21 -4.97
C LEU A 86 -6.05 3.94 -4.10
N PHE A 87 -6.51 2.81 -4.63
CA PHE A 87 -6.43 1.52 -3.93
C PHE A 87 -4.97 1.18 -3.56
N CYS A 88 -4.03 1.37 -4.49
CA CYS A 88 -2.60 1.16 -4.25
C CYS A 88 -2.06 2.00 -3.11
N GLY A 89 -2.48 3.27 -3.01
CA GLY A 89 -2.03 4.16 -1.95
C GLY A 89 -2.65 3.92 -0.58
N TRP A 90 -3.93 3.56 -0.55
CA TRP A 90 -4.73 3.61 0.67
C TRP A 90 -4.97 2.26 1.33
N VAL A 91 -5.06 1.19 0.54
CA VAL A 91 -5.58 -0.10 1.01
C VAL A 91 -4.69 -1.27 0.61
N CYS A 92 -3.93 -1.16 -0.50
CA CYS A 92 -3.11 -2.25 -1.00
C CYS A 92 -2.21 -2.86 0.10
N PRO A 93 -2.29 -4.18 0.33
CA PRO A 93 -1.55 -4.82 1.38
C PRO A 93 -0.03 -4.59 1.24
N HIS A 94 0.50 -4.79 0.04
CA HIS A 94 1.94 -4.68 -0.21
C HIS A 94 2.48 -3.25 0.04
N ASN A 95 1.76 -2.22 -0.42
CA ASN A 95 2.16 -0.83 -0.19
C ASN A 95 2.12 -0.48 1.30
N THR A 96 1.04 -0.86 1.98
CA THR A 96 0.87 -0.55 3.41
C THR A 96 1.97 -1.17 4.26
N LEU A 97 2.31 -2.45 4.03
CA LEU A 97 3.43 -3.10 4.72
C LEU A 97 4.76 -2.42 4.42
N THR A 98 4.99 -2.02 3.17
CA THR A 98 6.21 -1.32 2.78
C THR A 98 6.34 0.03 3.51
N GLU A 99 5.24 0.76 3.67
CA GLU A 99 5.20 2.03 4.43
C GLU A 99 5.45 1.80 5.92
N TRP A 100 4.74 0.86 6.55
CA TRP A 100 4.90 0.55 7.98
C TRP A 100 6.29 0.02 8.32
N LEU A 101 6.89 -0.75 7.41
CA LEU A 101 8.23 -1.29 7.56
C LEU A 101 9.33 -0.38 6.99
N ALA A 102 9.04 0.85 6.59
CA ALA A 102 10.05 1.77 6.07
C ALA A 102 11.25 1.99 7.04
N PRO A 103 11.05 2.14 8.37
CA PRO A 103 12.17 2.23 9.31
C PRO A 103 13.01 0.95 9.36
N TRP A 104 12.36 -0.22 9.29
CA TRP A 104 13.04 -1.51 9.22
C TRP A 104 13.83 -1.67 7.91
N ARG A 105 13.24 -1.29 6.77
CA ARG A 105 13.90 -1.27 5.46
C ARG A 105 15.14 -0.36 5.45
N ALA A 106 15.10 0.74 6.20
CA ALA A 106 16.25 1.61 6.37
C ALA A 106 17.42 0.93 7.11
N LEU A 107 17.13 0.04 8.08
CA LEU A 107 18.17 -0.73 8.80
C LEU A 107 18.91 -1.71 7.88
N VAL A 108 18.20 -2.34 6.94
CA VAL A 108 18.80 -3.24 5.93
C VAL A 108 19.46 -2.48 4.76
N GLY A 109 19.29 -1.15 4.71
CA GLY A 109 19.85 -0.30 3.65
C GLY A 109 19.01 -0.26 2.36
N LEU A 110 17.73 -0.59 2.44
CA LEU A 110 16.77 -0.64 1.31
C LEU A 110 15.76 0.53 1.35
N ALA A 111 15.91 1.47 2.28
CA ALA A 111 15.17 2.72 2.36
C ALA A 111 16.06 3.84 2.90
N LYS A 112 15.62 5.10 2.75
CA LYS A 112 16.35 6.28 3.23
C LYS A 112 16.50 6.21 4.76
N ALA A 113 17.74 6.12 5.23
CA ALA A 113 18.03 6.12 6.65
C ALA A 113 17.74 7.48 7.31
N PRO A 114 17.21 7.51 8.54
CA PRO A 114 17.15 8.73 9.32
C PRO A 114 18.56 9.30 9.52
N PHE A 115 18.63 10.63 9.65
CA PHE A 115 19.91 11.34 9.77
C PHE A 115 20.73 10.83 10.97
N GLY A 116 22.02 10.58 10.76
CA GLY A 116 22.95 10.12 11.80
C GLY A 116 23.04 8.60 11.97
N LEU A 117 22.03 7.83 11.56
CA LEU A 117 22.06 6.36 11.66
C LEU A 117 23.22 5.75 10.86
N GLU A 118 23.47 6.28 9.66
CA GLU A 118 24.53 5.81 8.78
C GLU A 118 25.93 6.11 9.34
N ARG A 119 26.09 7.26 10.03
CA ARG A 119 27.34 7.62 10.72
C ARG A 119 27.65 6.65 11.86
N HIS A 120 26.64 6.23 12.62
CA HIS A 120 26.82 5.25 13.70
C HIS A 120 27.21 3.86 13.17
N PHE A 121 26.59 3.39 12.08
CA PHE A 121 26.96 2.10 11.48
C PHE A 121 28.33 2.11 10.81
N ASN A 122 28.79 3.24 10.27
CA ASN A 122 30.10 3.32 9.63
C ASN A 122 31.26 3.26 10.63
N GLN A 123 31.03 3.64 11.89
CA GLN A 123 32.03 3.56 12.97
C GLN A 123 32.20 2.14 13.54
N ARG A 124 31.25 1.22 13.30
CA ARG A 124 31.26 -0.15 13.87
C ARG A 124 30.79 -1.17 12.82
N PRO A 125 31.68 -1.69 11.97
CA PRO A 125 31.32 -2.59 10.87
C PRO A 125 30.62 -3.88 11.33
N TRP A 126 31.06 -4.48 12.44
CA TRP A 126 30.44 -5.69 12.98
C TRP A 126 28.98 -5.46 13.40
N LEU A 127 28.70 -4.31 14.05
CA LEU A 127 27.36 -3.95 14.50
C LEU A 127 26.42 -3.75 13.29
N LYS A 128 26.94 -3.16 12.20
CA LYS A 128 26.19 -3.02 10.94
C LYS A 128 25.77 -4.38 10.38
N TRP A 129 26.66 -5.37 10.36
CA TRP A 129 26.32 -6.72 9.90
C TRP A 129 25.32 -7.40 10.83
N THR A 130 25.53 -7.35 12.14
CA THR A 130 24.61 -7.94 13.12
C THR A 130 23.20 -7.34 13.00
N VAL A 131 23.07 -6.02 12.94
CA VAL A 131 21.78 -5.34 12.81
C VAL A 131 21.09 -5.70 11.49
N ARG A 132 21.84 -5.77 10.38
CA ARG A 132 21.28 -6.17 9.09
C ARG A 132 20.78 -7.61 9.10
N THR A 133 21.56 -8.54 9.64
CA THR A 133 21.15 -9.95 9.74
C THR A 133 19.91 -10.09 10.60
N LEU A 134 19.88 -9.47 11.79
CA LEU A 134 18.71 -9.48 12.67
C LEU A 134 17.49 -8.85 12.01
N ALA A 135 17.68 -7.76 11.26
CA ALA A 135 16.61 -7.13 10.51
C ALA A 135 16.08 -8.08 9.41
N VAL A 136 16.92 -8.75 8.62
CA VAL A 136 16.46 -9.72 7.62
C VAL A 136 15.66 -10.87 8.27
N VAL A 137 16.15 -11.41 9.39
CA VAL A 137 15.44 -12.45 10.16
C VAL A 137 14.07 -11.95 10.64
N TRP A 138 14.02 -10.73 11.16
CA TRP A 138 12.76 -10.12 11.58
C TRP A 138 11.79 -9.89 10.41
N GLY A 139 12.29 -9.43 9.26
CA GLY A 139 11.48 -9.28 8.05
C GLY A 139 10.90 -10.61 7.56
N PHE A 140 11.69 -11.68 7.62
CA PHE A 140 11.21 -13.03 7.35
C PHE A 140 10.13 -13.47 8.35
N ALA A 141 10.32 -13.21 9.65
CA ALA A 141 9.32 -13.51 10.68
C ALA A 141 8.00 -12.76 10.45
N VAL A 142 8.05 -11.49 10.04
CA VAL A 142 6.86 -10.71 9.66
C VAL A 142 6.18 -11.29 8.43
N ALA A 143 6.94 -11.58 7.36
CA ALA A 143 6.40 -12.19 6.15
C ALA A 143 5.76 -13.56 6.43
N TRP A 144 6.41 -14.39 7.25
CA TRP A 144 5.91 -15.68 7.70
C TRP A 144 4.60 -15.53 8.49
N THR A 145 4.53 -14.58 9.42
CA THR A 145 3.31 -14.30 10.19
C THR A 145 2.16 -13.87 9.28
N ILE A 146 2.41 -12.97 8.34
CA ILE A 146 1.38 -12.52 7.38
C ILE A 146 0.94 -13.67 6.47
N SER A 147 1.88 -14.50 6.00
CA SER A 147 1.56 -15.71 5.23
C SER A 147 0.67 -16.67 6.03
N THR A 148 0.92 -16.84 7.34
CA THR A 148 0.09 -17.68 8.21
C THR A 148 -1.32 -17.11 8.35
N LEU A 149 -1.45 -15.79 8.50
CA LEU A 149 -2.75 -15.12 8.58
C LEU A 149 -3.53 -15.24 7.26
N ILE A 150 -2.85 -15.18 6.11
CA ILE A 150 -3.45 -15.45 4.80
C ILE A 150 -3.88 -16.92 4.71
N LEU A 151 -3.08 -17.86 5.22
CA LEU A 151 -3.43 -19.27 5.26
C LEU A 151 -4.71 -19.52 6.07
N PHE A 152 -4.97 -18.75 7.12
CA PHE A 152 -6.21 -18.86 7.90
C PHE A 152 -7.48 -18.55 7.12
N TYR A 153 -7.40 -17.87 5.97
CA TYR A 153 -8.54 -17.77 5.07
C TYR A 153 -8.92 -19.09 4.40
N PHE A 154 -8.01 -20.06 4.34
CA PHE A 154 -8.19 -21.34 3.66
C PHE A 154 -8.23 -22.54 4.61
N VAL A 155 -7.56 -22.40 5.76
CA VAL A 155 -7.34 -23.47 6.73
C VAL A 155 -7.76 -22.99 8.12
N PRO A 156 -8.62 -23.74 8.85
CA PRO A 156 -8.99 -23.40 10.22
C PRO A 156 -7.78 -23.33 11.17
N PRO A 157 -7.72 -22.33 12.08
CA PRO A 157 -6.61 -22.21 13.02
C PRO A 157 -6.42 -23.42 13.94
N ASP A 158 -7.52 -24.04 14.38
CA ASP A 158 -7.52 -25.28 15.18
C ASP A 158 -6.87 -26.44 14.43
N TRP A 159 -7.20 -26.61 13.15
CA TRP A 159 -6.55 -27.61 12.30
C TRP A 159 -5.06 -27.27 12.11
N TYR A 160 -4.74 -26.01 11.82
CA TYR A 160 -3.37 -25.55 11.64
C TYR A 160 -2.51 -25.87 12.87
N PHE A 161 -2.89 -25.40 14.06
CA PHE A 161 -2.10 -25.62 15.27
C PHE A 161 -2.06 -27.08 15.73
N GLY A 162 -3.09 -27.87 15.43
CA GLY A 162 -3.09 -29.31 15.71
C GLY A 162 -2.10 -30.11 14.84
N HIS A 163 -1.83 -29.66 13.62
CA HIS A 163 -0.90 -30.32 12.69
C HIS A 163 0.45 -29.59 12.57
N PHE A 164 0.58 -28.40 13.14
CA PHE A 164 1.79 -27.60 13.09
C PHE A 164 2.84 -28.17 14.06
N GLY A 165 3.87 -28.83 13.53
CA GLY A 165 4.99 -29.38 14.29
C GLY A 165 4.84 -30.85 14.70
N HIS A 166 3.66 -31.44 14.52
CA HIS A 166 3.46 -32.89 14.60
C HIS A 166 3.78 -33.49 13.23
N TRP A 167 5.02 -33.96 13.08
CA TRP A 167 5.53 -34.66 11.89
C TRP A 167 5.12 -36.13 11.85
N ASP A 168 3.99 -36.48 12.45
CA ASP A 168 3.49 -37.85 12.43
C ASP A 168 2.93 -38.11 11.03
N VAL A 169 3.86 -38.52 10.16
CA VAL A 169 3.66 -38.92 8.79
C VAL A 169 2.93 -40.26 8.81
N GLU A 170 1.63 -40.25 9.07
CA GLU A 170 0.78 -41.41 8.84
C GLU A 170 0.49 -41.51 7.33
N VAL A 171 1.19 -42.42 6.69
CA VAL A 171 1.21 -42.67 5.23
C VAL A 171 -0.12 -43.24 4.70
N GLU A 172 -1.07 -43.59 5.56
CA GLU A 172 -2.21 -44.43 5.19
C GLU A 172 -3.49 -43.70 4.78
N THR A 173 -3.59 -42.38 4.92
CA THR A 173 -4.77 -41.62 4.49
C THR A 173 -4.34 -40.41 3.67
N GLY A 174 -5.06 -40.06 2.59
CA GLY A 174 -4.71 -38.99 1.63
C GLY A 174 -4.40 -37.59 2.22
N THR A 175 -4.53 -37.42 3.53
CA THR A 175 -4.12 -36.30 4.41
C THR A 175 -2.66 -35.87 4.24
N PHE A 176 -1.73 -36.81 3.94
CA PHE A 176 -0.31 -36.48 3.72
C PHE A 176 -0.10 -35.50 2.56
N HIS A 177 -0.82 -35.71 1.44
CA HIS A 177 -0.68 -34.89 0.25
C HIS A 177 -1.11 -33.43 0.53
N TYR A 178 -2.20 -33.25 1.27
CA TYR A 178 -2.72 -31.92 1.59
C TYR A 178 -1.82 -31.15 2.55
N THR A 179 -1.33 -31.79 3.62
CA THR A 179 -0.47 -31.13 4.61
C THR A 179 0.85 -30.68 3.99
N PHE A 180 1.48 -31.53 3.17
CA PHE A 180 2.70 -31.18 2.45
C PHE A 180 2.49 -30.03 1.46
N VAL A 181 1.41 -30.08 0.66
CA VAL A 181 1.07 -29.02 -0.31
C VAL A 181 0.82 -27.69 0.40
N LEU A 182 0.08 -27.70 1.52
CA LEU A 182 -0.19 -26.49 2.30
C LEU A 182 1.08 -25.91 2.93
N LEU A 183 1.96 -26.76 3.48
CA LEU A 183 3.25 -26.31 4.02
C LEU A 183 4.17 -25.76 2.93
N ALA A 184 4.24 -26.41 1.77
CA ALA A 184 5.01 -25.94 0.63
C ALA A 184 4.47 -24.60 0.13
N ALA A 185 3.14 -24.47 -0.01
CA ALA A 185 2.49 -23.22 -0.39
C ALA A 185 2.76 -22.09 0.63
N HIS A 186 2.66 -22.38 1.93
CA HIS A 186 2.98 -21.43 3.00
C HIS A 186 4.44 -21.00 2.99
N THR A 187 5.36 -21.93 2.75
CA THR A 187 6.80 -21.64 2.64
C THR A 187 7.07 -20.75 1.44
N ILE A 188 6.52 -21.08 0.27
CA ILE A 188 6.65 -20.27 -0.95
C ILE A 188 6.06 -18.88 -0.72
N ALA A 189 4.86 -18.79 -0.14
CA ALA A 189 4.21 -17.51 0.15
C ALA A 189 5.03 -16.66 1.13
N SER A 190 5.65 -17.26 2.15
CA SER A 190 6.55 -16.58 3.09
C SER A 190 7.82 -16.05 2.40
N LEU A 191 8.41 -16.83 1.49
CA LEU A 191 9.58 -16.43 0.71
C LEU A 191 9.25 -15.29 -0.27
N VAL A 192 8.13 -15.40 -0.99
CA VAL A 192 7.63 -14.34 -1.88
C VAL A 192 7.30 -13.09 -1.08
N GLY A 193 6.64 -13.23 0.08
CA GLY A 193 6.35 -12.11 0.99
C GLY A 193 7.64 -11.42 1.45
N THR A 194 8.66 -12.20 1.82
CA THR A 194 9.98 -11.66 2.21
C THR A 194 10.62 -10.90 1.04
N PHE A 195 10.62 -11.47 -0.16
CA PHE A 195 11.10 -10.80 -1.36
C PHE A 195 10.38 -9.47 -1.62
N LEU A 196 9.05 -9.47 -1.52
CA LEU A 196 8.23 -8.27 -1.68
C LEU A 196 8.57 -7.22 -0.62
N LEU A 197 8.67 -7.60 0.66
CA LEU A 197 9.05 -6.68 1.74
C LEU A 197 10.45 -6.09 1.56
N LEU A 198 11.37 -6.81 0.92
CA LEU A 198 12.70 -6.30 0.57
C LEU A 198 12.68 -5.41 -0.68
N ALA A 199 11.89 -5.74 -1.70
CA ALA A 199 11.73 -4.91 -2.90
C ALA A 199 10.99 -3.59 -2.61
N GLY A 200 9.92 -3.64 -1.83
CA GLY A 200 9.13 -2.47 -1.41
C GLY A 200 8.50 -1.74 -2.58
N HIS A 201 8.70 -0.42 -2.63
CA HIS A 201 8.10 0.43 -3.67
C HIS A 201 8.70 0.19 -5.06
N GLU A 202 9.91 -0.39 -5.17
CA GLU A 202 10.48 -0.77 -6.47
C GLU A 202 9.65 -1.85 -7.17
N PHE A 203 9.06 -2.78 -6.40
CA PHE A 203 8.12 -3.74 -6.94
C PHE A 203 6.86 -3.04 -7.47
N CYS A 204 6.27 -2.13 -6.67
CA CYS A 204 5.10 -1.35 -7.08
C CYS A 204 5.33 -0.57 -8.37
N ARG A 205 6.55 -0.05 -8.56
CA ARG A 205 6.93 0.76 -9.72
C ARG A 205 7.21 -0.06 -10.97
N ASN A 206 7.98 -1.14 -10.84
CA ASN A 206 8.61 -1.81 -11.99
C ASN A 206 8.00 -3.18 -12.31
N ALA A 207 7.42 -3.88 -11.34
CA ALA A 207 7.05 -5.29 -11.47
C ALA A 207 5.59 -5.60 -11.14
N CYS A 208 4.87 -4.67 -10.49
CA CYS A 208 3.47 -4.89 -10.13
C CYS A 208 2.60 -4.95 -11.39
N PRO A 209 1.98 -6.11 -11.71
CA PRO A 209 1.17 -6.26 -12.92
C PRO A 209 -0.05 -5.35 -12.89
N TYR A 210 -0.64 -5.16 -11.71
CA TYR A 210 -1.74 -4.23 -11.50
C TYR A 210 -1.35 -2.78 -11.77
N GLY A 211 -0.19 -2.35 -11.26
CA GLY A 211 0.35 -1.01 -11.51
C GLY A 211 0.63 -0.74 -12.99
N LEU A 212 1.18 -1.74 -13.70
CA LEU A 212 1.45 -1.69 -15.13
C LEU A 212 0.17 -1.60 -15.96
N LEU A 213 -0.81 -2.47 -15.71
CA LEU A 213 -2.10 -2.45 -16.42
C LEU A 213 -2.81 -1.10 -16.26
N GLN A 214 -2.74 -0.50 -15.07
CA GLN A 214 -3.31 0.82 -14.83
C GLN A 214 -2.58 1.93 -15.59
N SER A 215 -1.24 1.90 -15.61
CA SER A 215 -0.45 2.84 -16.42
C SER A 215 -0.76 2.72 -17.91
N LEU A 216 -0.93 1.49 -18.42
CA LEU A 216 -1.34 1.26 -19.80
C LEU A 216 -2.76 1.75 -20.09
N SER A 217 -3.71 1.52 -19.18
CA SER A 217 -5.09 2.01 -19.35
C SER A 217 -5.18 3.52 -19.42
N ALA A 218 -4.35 4.24 -18.63
CA ALA A 218 -4.28 5.69 -18.67
C ALA A 218 -3.75 6.23 -20.00
N TYR A 219 -2.85 5.49 -20.65
CA TYR A 219 -2.35 5.84 -21.99
C TYR A 219 -3.38 5.53 -23.09
N ALA A 220 -4.06 4.38 -22.99
CA ALA A 220 -5.00 3.92 -24.02
C ALA A 220 -6.31 4.71 -24.07
N ILE A 221 -6.76 5.31 -22.95
CA ILE A 221 -8.06 5.97 -22.86
C ILE A 221 -7.96 7.39 -22.23
N PRO A 222 -7.49 8.40 -22.98
CA PRO A 222 -7.20 9.75 -22.45
C PRO A 222 -8.42 10.53 -21.90
N ILE A 223 -9.63 10.17 -22.33
CA ILE A 223 -10.91 10.79 -21.92
C ILE A 223 -11.29 10.44 -20.47
N TRP A 224 -10.80 9.31 -19.95
CA TRP A 224 -11.05 8.86 -18.59
C TRP A 224 -9.79 9.10 -17.77
N TRP A 225 -9.39 10.36 -17.69
CA TRP A 225 -8.18 10.70 -16.98
C TRP A 225 -8.46 10.67 -15.47
N PRO A 226 -7.80 9.76 -14.73
CA PRO A 226 -8.10 9.52 -13.33
C PRO A 226 -7.74 10.73 -12.46
N ALA A 227 -8.17 10.72 -11.19
CA ALA A 227 -7.74 11.72 -10.23
C ALA A 227 -6.21 11.90 -10.25
N GLU A 228 -5.77 13.15 -10.29
CA GLU A 228 -4.36 13.53 -10.36
C GLU A 228 -4.03 14.65 -9.40
N ILE A 229 -2.76 14.80 -9.13
CA ILE A 229 -2.26 15.92 -8.35
C ILE A 229 -1.73 16.99 -9.30
N ARG A 230 -2.22 18.22 -9.16
CA ARG A 230 -1.78 19.37 -9.95
C ARG A 230 -1.36 20.53 -9.08
N PHE A 231 -0.60 21.44 -9.67
CA PHE A 231 -0.35 22.75 -9.09
C PHE A 231 -1.56 23.67 -9.30
N ARG A 232 -1.94 24.42 -8.26
CA ARG A 232 -3.02 25.43 -8.29
C ARG A 232 -2.74 26.57 -9.26
N PHE A 233 -1.47 26.82 -9.52
CA PHE A 233 -0.99 27.87 -10.40
C PHE A 233 -0.21 27.23 -11.55
N GLY A 234 -0.26 27.86 -12.74
CA GLY A 234 0.62 27.51 -13.85
C GLY A 234 2.09 27.79 -13.49
N ALA A 235 3.02 27.30 -14.31
CA ALA A 235 4.47 27.48 -14.11
C ALA A 235 4.89 28.96 -13.95
N ASP A 236 4.03 29.84 -14.46
CA ASP A 236 4.19 31.27 -14.70
C ASP A 236 3.50 32.16 -13.64
N GLN A 237 2.75 31.60 -12.67
CA GLN A 237 2.11 32.37 -11.59
C GLN A 237 2.63 31.93 -10.21
N THR A 238 3.49 32.77 -9.61
CA THR A 238 4.13 32.61 -8.28
C THR A 238 4.71 31.22 -8.01
N PRO A 239 6.02 31.01 -8.26
CA PRO A 239 6.62 29.69 -8.33
C PRO A 239 6.61 28.98 -6.98
N CYS A 240 6.31 27.68 -7.02
CA CYS A 240 6.72 26.76 -5.98
C CYS A 240 8.19 27.05 -5.60
N GLY A 241 8.46 27.32 -4.32
CA GLY A 241 9.82 27.59 -3.85
C GLY A 241 10.72 26.34 -3.91
N HIS A 242 12.02 26.52 -3.61
CA HIS A 242 13.02 25.44 -3.68
C HIS A 242 13.02 24.46 -2.48
N CYS A 243 11.95 24.38 -1.69
CA CYS A 243 11.92 23.65 -0.41
C CYS A 243 12.07 22.11 -0.53
N ARG A 244 11.78 21.51 -1.69
CA ARG A 244 11.82 20.06 -1.93
C ARG A 244 10.99 19.18 -0.98
N ALA A 245 10.06 19.76 -0.21
CA ALA A 245 9.26 18.99 0.76
C ALA A 245 8.38 17.93 0.10
N CYS A 246 7.75 18.26 -1.04
CA CYS A 246 6.90 17.33 -1.80
C CYS A 246 7.68 16.14 -2.37
N GLU A 247 8.87 16.39 -2.94
CA GLU A 247 9.80 15.37 -3.44
C GLU A 247 10.28 14.47 -2.29
N THR A 248 10.66 15.08 -1.16
CA THR A 248 11.17 14.36 0.01
C THR A 248 10.10 13.49 0.68
N ALA A 249 8.85 13.95 0.67
CA ALA A 249 7.72 13.22 1.23
C ALA A 249 7.15 12.16 0.28
N CYS A 250 7.56 12.12 -1.00
CA CYS A 250 7.04 11.15 -1.95
C CYS A 250 7.64 9.76 -1.69
N PRO A 251 6.83 8.71 -1.48
CA PRO A 251 7.34 7.36 -1.17
C PRO A 251 7.97 6.64 -2.36
N ILE A 252 7.73 7.15 -3.58
CA ILE A 252 8.25 6.63 -4.85
C ILE A 252 9.15 7.66 -5.57
N ASP A 253 9.65 8.65 -4.82
CA ASP A 253 10.64 9.62 -5.31
C ASP A 253 10.24 10.40 -6.58
N ILE A 254 8.95 10.72 -6.72
CA ILE A 254 8.48 11.65 -7.75
C ILE A 254 8.78 13.09 -7.28
N ASP A 255 9.33 13.91 -8.17
CA ASP A 255 9.40 15.37 -7.99
C ASP A 255 8.26 16.05 -8.77
N PRO A 256 7.17 16.48 -8.09
CA PRO A 256 6.04 17.11 -8.76
C PRO A 256 6.40 18.36 -9.57
N ARG A 257 7.51 19.04 -9.25
CA ARG A 257 7.90 20.28 -9.94
C ARG A 257 8.52 20.02 -11.30
N ARG A 258 8.95 18.78 -11.55
CA ARG A 258 9.57 18.34 -12.80
C ARG A 258 8.63 17.49 -13.63
N SER A 259 7.40 17.28 -13.16
CA SER A 259 6.41 16.51 -13.88
C SER A 259 5.93 17.27 -15.11
N GLU A 260 5.61 16.53 -16.17
CA GLU A 260 5.15 17.13 -17.41
C GLU A 260 3.87 17.95 -17.15
N ASN A 261 3.84 19.19 -17.67
CA ASN A 261 2.74 20.13 -17.48
C ASN A 261 2.38 20.42 -16.00
N LEU A 262 3.28 20.14 -15.04
CA LEU A 262 3.02 20.24 -13.59
C LEU A 262 1.84 19.36 -13.13
N ILE A 263 1.73 18.19 -13.77
CA ILE A 263 0.71 17.19 -13.51
C ILE A 263 1.40 15.93 -12.99
N VAL A 264 0.99 15.46 -11.81
CA VAL A 264 1.46 14.20 -11.25
C VAL A 264 0.31 13.21 -11.26
N GLY A 265 0.45 12.19 -12.11
CA GLY A 265 -0.59 11.22 -12.37
C GLY A 265 -0.07 9.80 -12.55
N ILE A 266 -0.90 8.94 -13.11
CA ILE A 266 -0.57 7.51 -13.27
C ILE A 266 0.65 7.31 -14.20
N GLY A 267 0.85 8.19 -15.19
CA GLY A 267 2.00 8.12 -16.09
C GLY A 267 3.35 8.12 -15.35
N GLU A 268 3.45 8.82 -14.22
CA GLU A 268 4.69 8.94 -13.44
C GLU A 268 4.88 7.87 -12.36
N GLY A 269 3.94 6.92 -12.24
CA GLY A 269 3.96 5.96 -11.13
C GLY A 269 3.16 6.42 -9.91
N CYS A 270 2.53 7.61 -9.93
CA CYS A 270 1.77 8.12 -8.79
C CYS A 270 0.59 7.19 -8.43
N PHE A 271 0.39 7.01 -7.12
CA PHE A 271 -0.71 6.24 -6.56
C PHE A 271 -1.65 7.06 -5.67
N ASN A 272 -1.69 8.38 -5.87
CA ASN A 272 -2.66 9.28 -5.23
C ASN A 272 -2.69 9.19 -3.70
N CYS A 273 -1.49 9.12 -3.12
CA CYS A 273 -1.30 8.98 -1.69
C CYS A 273 -1.53 10.31 -0.92
N GLY A 274 -1.36 11.46 -1.61
CA GLY A 274 -1.60 12.79 -1.05
C GLY A 274 -0.51 13.34 -0.12
N GLN A 275 0.56 12.60 0.16
CA GLN A 275 1.64 13.07 1.07
C GLN A 275 2.34 14.33 0.57
N CYS A 276 2.50 14.50 -0.74
CA CYS A 276 3.08 15.72 -1.30
C CYS A 276 2.22 16.96 -1.07
N ILE A 277 0.89 16.83 -1.04
CA ILE A 277 -0.06 17.90 -0.72
C ILE A 277 0.10 18.31 0.74
N ASP A 278 0.11 17.33 1.65
CA ASP A 278 0.27 17.61 3.07
C ASP A 278 1.66 18.18 3.39
N ALA A 279 2.71 17.67 2.77
CA ALA A 279 4.05 18.19 2.93
C ALA A 279 4.18 19.64 2.43
N CYS A 280 3.54 19.97 1.30
CA CYS A 280 3.44 21.33 0.82
C CYS A 280 2.72 22.21 1.86
N ARG A 281 1.59 21.75 2.41
CA ARG A 281 0.87 22.47 3.45
C ARG A 281 1.68 22.69 4.73
N VAL A 282 2.53 21.75 5.13
CA VAL A 282 3.44 21.93 6.30
C VAL A 282 4.38 23.10 6.06
N VAL A 283 5.03 23.16 4.89
CA VAL A 283 5.95 24.26 4.56
C VAL A 283 5.22 25.61 4.50
N HIS A 284 4.01 25.62 3.94
CA HIS A 284 3.23 26.84 3.77
C HIS A 284 2.47 27.29 5.04
N ALA A 285 2.33 26.41 6.04
CA ALA A 285 1.61 26.71 7.28
C ALA A 285 2.21 27.91 8.05
N THR A 286 3.53 28.09 8.01
CA THR A 286 4.21 29.24 8.64
C THR A 286 3.90 30.57 7.95
N ARG A 287 3.51 30.53 6.68
CA ARG A 287 3.15 31.70 5.87
C ARG A 287 1.65 31.89 5.71
N GLN A 288 0.83 31.08 6.41
CA GLN A 288 -0.63 31.08 6.28
C GLN A 288 -1.13 30.88 4.84
N LEU A 289 -0.36 30.14 4.03
CA LEU A 289 -0.72 29.80 2.65
C LEU A 289 -1.26 28.38 2.58
N ASP A 290 -2.16 28.15 1.63
CA ASP A 290 -2.59 26.79 1.28
C ASP A 290 -1.52 26.03 0.49
N SER A 291 -1.66 24.71 0.45
CA SER A 291 -0.84 23.87 -0.44
C SER A 291 -1.06 24.27 -1.89
N PHE A 292 0.04 24.45 -2.62
CA PHE A 292 0.02 24.63 -4.07
C PHE A 292 -0.37 23.36 -4.80
N LEU A 293 -0.18 22.18 -4.20
CA LEU A 293 -0.63 20.90 -4.75
C LEU A 293 -2.06 20.60 -4.30
N PHE A 294 -2.88 20.05 -5.19
CA PHE A 294 -4.23 19.59 -4.89
C PHE A 294 -4.66 18.44 -5.81
N PHE A 295 -5.63 17.62 -5.37
CA PHE A 295 -6.26 16.63 -6.23
C PHE A 295 -7.25 17.30 -7.18
N ARG A 296 -7.12 17.02 -8.48
CA ARG A 296 -8.10 17.40 -9.50
C ARG A 296 -9.22 16.34 -9.51
N PRO A 297 -10.50 16.72 -9.35
CA PRO A 297 -11.60 15.79 -9.54
C PRO A 297 -11.71 15.34 -11.01
N PRO A 298 -12.17 14.11 -11.27
CA PRO A 298 -12.38 13.60 -12.63
C PRO A 298 -13.43 14.45 -13.37
N GLY A 299 -13.21 14.71 -14.68
CA GLY A 299 -14.22 15.32 -15.56
C GLY A 299 -14.09 16.82 -15.88
N ARG A 300 -12.96 17.48 -15.59
CA ARG A 300 -12.68 18.84 -16.10
C ARG A 300 -11.46 18.83 -17.01
N TYR A 301 -11.57 19.37 -18.21
CA TYR A 301 -10.49 19.57 -19.20
C TYR A 301 -10.59 21.01 -19.79
N PRO A 302 -9.53 21.51 -20.46
CA PRO A 302 -8.90 22.80 -20.18
C PRO A 302 -9.81 24.00 -20.45
N GLY A 303 -9.74 25.00 -19.57
CA GLY A 303 -10.36 26.30 -19.79
C GLY A 303 -11.27 26.80 -18.67
N GLU A 304 -10.87 26.72 -17.40
CA GLU A 304 -11.50 27.61 -16.42
C GLU A 304 -10.51 28.29 -15.47
N PRO A 305 -10.73 29.58 -15.17
CA PRO A 305 -9.71 30.50 -14.70
C PRO A 305 -9.75 30.68 -13.18
N LYS A 306 -8.58 31.04 -12.66
CA LYS A 306 -8.29 31.78 -11.42
C LYS A 306 -9.35 31.66 -10.32
N THR A 307 -9.09 30.78 -9.34
CA THR A 307 -9.65 31.00 -8.01
C THR A 307 -9.14 32.36 -7.51
N ARG A 308 -10.01 33.38 -7.55
CA ARG A 308 -9.85 34.61 -6.75
C ARG A 308 -9.62 34.16 -5.31
N VAL A 309 -8.40 34.33 -4.81
CA VAL A 309 -8.20 34.52 -3.38
C VAL A 309 -8.74 35.92 -3.09
N GLY A 310 -10.05 35.99 -2.90
CA GLY A 310 -10.73 37.19 -2.43
C GLY A 310 -10.91 37.08 -0.93
N ARG A 311 -9.99 37.69 -0.18
CA ARG A 311 -10.33 38.49 0.99
C ARG A 311 -9.16 39.42 1.32
N ASP A 312 -9.27 40.64 0.79
CA ASP A 312 -9.07 41.90 1.50
C ASP A 312 -7.92 41.92 2.52
N VAL A 313 -6.74 42.32 2.06
CA VAL A 313 -5.89 43.20 2.87
C VAL A 313 -6.25 44.62 2.42
N ALA A 314 -7.25 45.19 3.10
CA ALA A 314 -7.48 46.62 3.07
C ALA A 314 -6.43 47.27 3.97
N GLU A 315 -5.71 48.24 3.39
CA GLU A 315 -4.96 49.36 3.98
C GLU A 315 -3.94 49.09 5.10
#